data_AF-A0A0R3FDI1-F1
#
_entry.id   AF-A0A0R3FDI1-F1
#
_cell.length_a   1.000
_cell.length_b   1.000
_cell.length_c   1.000
_cell.angle_alpha   90.00
_cell.angle_beta   90.00
_cell.angle_gamma   90.00
#
_symmetry.space_group_name_H-M   'P 1'
#
loop_
_entity.id
_entity.type
_entity.pdbx_description
1 polymer ?
#
loop_
_entity_poly.entity_id
_entity_poly.type
_entity_poly.pdbx_seq_one_letter_code
_entity_poly.pdbx_strand_id
1 'polypeptide(L)'
;MFDKVSYRIEGDGPVIAVLTYQNREYRHTSRTMWLGHEYGMPQGRLQLSPHISVSLRRINGTIEATITDSKTGESYTLTPE
;
A
#
# COMPACT_ATOMS: atom_id res chain seq x y z
N MET A 1 -16.47 5.96 -3.37
CA MET A 1 -16.59 4.90 -2.35
C MET A 1 -15.68 3.75 -2.77
N PHE A 2 -14.69 3.41 -1.95
CA PHE A 2 -13.62 2.45 -2.25
C PHE A 2 -14.08 0.97 -2.07
N ASP A 3 -15.34 0.63 -2.39
CA ASP A 3 -15.98 -0.67 -2.14
C ASP A 3 -15.29 -1.90 -2.79
N LYS A 4 -14.28 -1.68 -3.63
CA LYS A 4 -13.51 -2.75 -4.31
C LYS A 4 -12.03 -2.57 -4.12
N VAL A 5 -11.61 -2.38 -2.86
CA VAL A 5 -10.21 -2.30 -2.49
C VAL A 5 -9.87 -3.36 -1.46
N SER A 6 -8.86 -4.17 -1.75
CA SER A 6 -8.25 -5.08 -0.79
C SER A 6 -6.74 -4.93 -0.82
N TYR A 7 -6.11 -5.29 0.30
CA TYR A 7 -4.67 -5.14 0.47
C TYR A 7 -4.12 -6.32 1.26
N ARG A 8 -3.08 -6.95 0.72
CA ARG A 8 -2.36 -8.05 1.39
C ARG A 8 -0.85 -7.92 1.17
N ILE A 9 -0.11 -8.56 2.05
CA ILE A 9 1.34 -8.73 1.92
C ILE A 9 1.64 -10.19 1.58
N GLU A 10 2.48 -10.41 0.58
CA GLU A 10 2.94 -11.74 0.18
C GLU A 10 4.46 -11.88 0.35
N GLY A 11 4.91 -13.08 0.72
CA GLY A 11 6.33 -13.45 0.84
C GLY A 11 6.96 -13.16 2.20
N ASP A 12 8.12 -13.78 2.44
CA ASP A 12 8.83 -13.75 3.73
C ASP A 12 10.02 -12.77 3.76
N GLY A 13 10.24 -12.01 2.68
CA GLY A 13 11.29 -11.00 2.55
C GLY A 13 11.58 -10.63 1.10
N PRO A 14 12.25 -9.49 0.82
CA PRO A 14 11.48 -8.24 0.85
C PRO A 14 10.07 -8.47 0.31
N VAL A 15 9.08 -8.22 1.15
CA VAL A 15 7.69 -8.58 0.90
C VAL A 15 7.10 -7.82 -0.29
N ILE A 16 6.04 -8.40 -0.85
CA ILE A 16 5.29 -7.84 -1.97
C ILE A 16 3.97 -7.29 -1.42
N ALA A 17 3.77 -5.98 -1.54
CA ALA A 17 2.46 -5.37 -1.36
C ALA A 17 1.59 -5.66 -2.57
N VAL A 18 0.44 -6.29 -2.35
CA VAL A 18 -0.57 -6.54 -3.39
C VAL A 18 -1.82 -5.76 -3.03
N LEU A 19 -2.13 -4.77 -3.87
CA LEU A 19 -3.33 -3.97 -3.76
C LEU A 19 -4.27 -4.30 -4.93
N THR A 20 -5.50 -4.68 -4.61
CA THR A 20 -6.56 -4.84 -5.62
C THR A 20 -7.37 -3.55 -5.65
N TYR A 21 -7.52 -2.93 -6.82
CA TYR A 21 -8.39 -1.76 -7.02
C TYR A 21 -9.18 -1.94 -8.31
N GLN A 22 -10.51 -1.83 -8.24
CA GLN A 22 -11.40 -2.01 -9.40
C GLN A 22 -11.14 -3.31 -10.17
N ASN A 23 -10.97 -4.43 -9.45
CA ASN A 23 -10.67 -5.76 -10.01
C ASN A 23 -9.31 -5.87 -10.73
N ARG A 24 -8.39 -4.93 -10.50
CA ARG A 24 -7.02 -4.99 -11.00
C ARG A 24 -6.04 -5.06 -9.84
N GLU A 25 -5.11 -6.01 -9.90
CA GLU A 25 -4.02 -6.10 -8.94
C GLU A 25 -2.85 -5.18 -9.33
N TYR A 26 -2.32 -4.51 -8.32
CA TYR A 26 -1.13 -3.68 -8.38
C TYR A 26 -0.15 -4.22 -7.36
N ARG A 27 1.04 -4.58 -7.82
CA ARG A 27 2.06 -5.24 -7.00
C ARG A 27 3.25 -4.32 -6.83
N HIS A 28 3.77 -4.22 -5.60
CA HIS A 28 4.96 -3.45 -5.31
C HIS A 28 5.88 -4.23 -4.38
N THR A 29 7.17 -4.24 -4.70
CA THR A 29 8.23 -4.67 -3.79
C THR A 29 9.40 -3.73 -3.95
N SER A 30 10.17 -3.53 -2.89
CA SER A 30 11.39 -2.73 -2.92
C SER A 30 12.40 -3.30 -1.93
N ARG A 31 13.67 -2.89 -2.06
CA ARG A 31 14.75 -3.36 -1.17
C ARG A 31 14.52 -3.03 0.31
N THR A 32 13.60 -2.14 0.65
CA THR A 32 13.30 -1.72 2.03
C THR A 32 12.07 -2.42 2.63
N MET A 33 11.27 -3.12 1.82
CA MET A 33 10.02 -3.77 2.21
C MET A 33 10.22 -5.04 3.04
N TRP A 34 10.67 -4.91 4.29
CA TRP A 34 11.16 -6.08 5.03
C TRP A 34 10.38 -6.68 6.21
N LEU A 35 9.27 -6.20 6.77
CA LEU A 35 8.79 -6.65 8.13
C LEU A 35 9.90 -6.53 9.24
N GLY A 36 9.55 -6.23 10.49
CA GLY A 36 10.53 -6.09 11.60
C GLY A 36 11.56 -4.92 11.64
N HIS A 37 11.99 -4.32 10.53
CA HIS A 37 12.78 -3.07 10.44
C HIS A 37 12.04 -1.77 10.93
N GLU A 38 12.81 -0.68 11.12
CA GLU A 38 12.42 0.61 11.73
C GLU A 38 11.08 1.24 11.25
N TYR A 39 10.28 1.71 12.22
CA TYR A 39 8.97 2.34 11.99
C TYR A 39 9.02 3.67 11.24
N GLY A 40 7.92 4.01 10.58
CA GLY A 40 7.71 5.30 9.94
C GLY A 40 8.40 5.48 8.59
N MET A 41 9.21 4.51 8.15
CA MET A 41 9.93 4.59 6.88
C MET A 41 8.99 4.40 5.67
N PRO A 42 9.09 5.27 4.63
CA PRO A 42 8.39 5.07 3.37
C PRO A 42 8.93 3.81 2.68
N GLN A 43 8.02 2.91 2.31
CA GLN A 43 8.33 1.61 1.72
C GLN A 43 8.17 1.62 0.20
N GLY A 44 7.35 2.53 -0.32
CA GLY A 44 7.10 2.66 -1.75
C GLY A 44 5.88 3.52 -2.07
N ARG A 45 5.67 3.73 -3.37
CA ARG A 45 4.48 4.39 -3.90
C ARG A 45 3.97 3.64 -5.12
N LEU A 46 2.65 3.47 -5.21
CA LEU A 46 1.94 2.94 -6.37
C LEU A 46 1.04 4.04 -6.94
N GLN A 47 0.90 4.07 -8.27
CA GLN A 47 -0.09 4.91 -8.96
C GLN A 47 -1.16 3.99 -9.53
N LEU A 48 -2.42 4.13 -9.09
CA LEU A 48 -3.51 3.27 -9.55
C LEU A 48 -4.22 3.89 -10.76
N SER A 49 -4.36 5.21 -10.75
CA SER A 49 -4.93 6.03 -11.83
C SER A 49 -4.32 7.44 -11.76
N PRO A 50 -4.57 8.37 -12.70
CA PRO A 50 -3.96 9.71 -12.68
C PRO A 50 -4.19 10.50 -11.37
N HIS A 51 -5.29 10.27 -10.67
CA HIS A 51 -5.64 10.96 -9.42
C HIS A 51 -5.53 10.08 -8.18
N ILE A 52 -5.49 8.75 -8.34
CA ILE A 52 -5.40 7.82 -7.21
C ILE A 52 -3.98 7.29 -7.07
N SER A 53 -3.34 7.58 -5.94
CA SER A 53 -2.04 7.03 -5.58
C SER A 53 -2.07 6.35 -4.23
N VAL A 54 -1.15 5.42 -4.01
CA VAL A 54 -1.01 4.69 -2.75
C VAL A 54 0.40 4.87 -2.23
N SER A 55 0.51 5.27 -0.98
CA SER A 55 1.77 5.36 -0.26
C SER A 55 1.86 4.18 0.70
N LEU A 56 2.95 3.43 0.59
CA LEU A 56 3.23 2.30 1.47
C LEU A 56 4.14 2.79 2.58
N ARG A 57 3.70 2.65 3.83
CA ARG A 57 4.46 3.10 4.99
C ARG A 57 4.48 2.02 6.06
N ARG A 58 5.62 1.88 6.72
CA ARG A 58 5.71 0.97 7.86
C ARG A 58 5.18 1.63 9.12
N ILE A 59 4.22 0.99 9.77
CA ILE A 59 3.65 1.42 11.06
C ILE A 59 3.45 0.17 11.92
N ASN A 60 3.90 0.21 13.18
CA ASN A 60 3.68 -0.85 14.18
C ASN A 60 4.02 -2.29 13.75
N GLY A 61 4.97 -2.46 12.83
CA GLY A 61 5.57 -3.76 12.47
C GLY A 61 4.99 -4.33 11.20
N THR A 62 3.95 -3.68 10.67
CA THR A 62 3.32 -3.98 9.40
C THR A 62 3.58 -2.86 8.37
N ILE A 63 3.24 -3.12 7.12
CA ILE A 63 3.26 -2.13 6.04
C ILE A 63 1.82 -1.75 5.74
N GLU A 64 1.43 -0.54 6.07
CA GLU A 64 0.12 0.03 5.76
C GLU A 64 0.13 0.68 4.37
N ALA A 65 -1.03 0.69 3.73
CA ALA A 65 -1.26 1.32 2.43
C ALA A 65 -2.23 2.50 2.58
N THR A 66 -1.73 3.72 2.45
CA THR A 66 -2.58 4.92 2.41
C THR A 66 -2.89 5.29 0.97
N ILE A 67 -4.17 5.16 0.61
CA ILE A 67 -4.72 5.56 -0.68
C ILE A 67 -5.12 7.03 -0.59
N THR A 68 -4.81 7.80 -1.63
CA THR A 68 -5.14 9.23 -1.71
C THR A 68 -5.75 9.53 -3.07
N ASP A 69 -6.92 10.14 -3.07
CA ASP A 69 -7.54 10.76 -4.25
C ASP A 69 -7.18 12.25 -4.27
N SER A 70 -6.29 12.64 -5.19
CA SER A 70 -5.88 14.04 -5.33
C SER A 70 -6.98 14.95 -5.88
N LYS A 71 -8.04 14.40 -6.47
CA LYS A 71 -9.17 15.16 -7.01
C LYS A 71 -10.14 15.59 -5.89
N THR A 72 -10.39 14.72 -4.92
CA THR A 72 -11.30 15.01 -3.80
C THR A 72 -10.56 15.43 -2.53
N GLY A 73 -9.27 15.12 -2.42
CA GLY A 73 -8.48 15.30 -1.20
C GLY A 73 -8.70 14.20 -0.16
N GLU A 74 -9.53 13.20 -0.48
CA GLU A 74 -9.83 12.10 0.45
C GLU A 74 -8.65 11.13 0.53
N SER A 75 -8.42 10.60 1.73
CA SER A 75 -7.45 9.54 1.95
C SER A 75 -8.01 8.47 2.87
N TYR A 76 -7.56 7.25 2.67
CA TYR A 76 -7.96 6.09 3.46
C TYR A 76 -6.76 5.15 3.62
N THR A 77 -6.58 4.63 4.84
CA THR A 77 -5.47 3.71 5.15
C THR A 77 -6.00 2.30 5.32
N LEU A 78 -5.31 1.36 4.66
CA LEU A 78 -5.55 -0.07 4.74
C LEU A 78 -4.39 -0.73 5.49
N THR A 79 -4.73 -1.56 6.47
CA THR A 79 -3.85 -2.60 6.97
C THR A 79 -3.97 -3.84 6.10
N PRO A 80 -2.91 -4.64 5.95
CA PRO A 80 -3.02 -5.90 5.23
C PRO A 80 -3.96 -6.86 5.97
N GLU A 81 -4.71 -7.67 5.19
CA GLU A 81 -5.59 -8.73 5.68
C GLU A 81 -4.83 -9.94 6.27
#